data_AF-A0A5B9W4L8-F1
#
_entry.id   AF-A0A5B9W4L8-F1
#
_cell.length_a   1.000
_cell.length_b   1.000
_cell.length_c   1.000
_cell.angle_alpha   90.00
_cell.angle_beta   90.00
_cell.angle_gamma   90.00
#
_symmetry.space_group_name_H-M   'P 1'
#
loop_
_entity.id
_entity.type
_entity.pdbx_description
1 polymer ?
#
loop_
_entity_poly.entity_id
_entity_poly.type
_entity_poly.pdbx_seq_one_letter_code
_entity_poly.pdbx_strand_id
1 'polypeptide(L)'
;MTLIELFKNQMTPEMLGKLASLLGLGQEDASRAVSAAVPALLSAFAGLASSPVGAEKFVSTLRSPDLGSLGGPGDILGGGLSPAEMEKKGGSILSSLLGSGGLAALAGALAKFIGGHPDLAKKLLTFVGPFVLSSILSQFKGRNLTAQGLTSLFAENKESIAHALPAGFQMPSLSRFADAGHAAASTAAGTTEGGLPKWLLPLVLLGLLAAGLWWLFGQNQPSAGPGGESVPIATTPPRAPAPTKKNVELPAVDAPALSKTLAETYKSATLYLTDIKDVPTAEAALPRIQGLNATLDTLRAGWDKLPDSGKASLKSITSDNLGKLKDLVAKVLAIPGVADKLKPALDVLVTKFAGLG
;
A
#
# COMPACT_ATOMS: atom_id res chain seq x y z
N MET A 1 27.50 23.40 -8.94
CA MET A 1 26.54 23.22 -7.82
C MET A 1 26.13 21.76 -7.76
N THR A 2 26.19 21.13 -6.59
CA THR A 2 25.78 19.71 -6.43
C THR A 2 24.27 19.61 -6.22
N LEU A 3 23.67 18.45 -6.54
CA LEU A 3 22.25 18.16 -6.24
C LEU A 3 21.91 18.35 -4.76
N ILE A 4 22.89 18.10 -3.89
CA ILE A 4 22.77 18.23 -2.43
C ILE A 4 22.72 19.70 -2.01
N GLU A 5 23.52 20.57 -2.61
CA GLU A 5 23.49 22.02 -2.35
C GLU A 5 22.16 22.65 -2.80
N LEU A 6 21.64 22.21 -3.96
CA LEU A 6 20.33 22.64 -4.45
C LEU A 6 19.19 22.17 -3.52
N PHE A 7 19.30 20.94 -3.01
CA PHE A 7 18.34 20.37 -2.07
C PHE A 7 18.38 21.09 -0.70
N LYS A 8 19.58 21.34 -0.16
CA LYS A 8 19.76 22.11 1.08
C LYS A 8 19.23 23.53 0.98
N ASN A 9 19.37 24.19 -0.17
CA ASN A 9 18.84 25.53 -0.38
C ASN A 9 17.30 25.57 -0.56
N GLN A 10 16.68 24.45 -0.93
CA GLN A 10 15.22 24.36 -1.11
C GLN A 10 14.49 23.75 0.09
N MET A 11 15.18 23.07 1.00
CA MET A 11 14.62 22.71 2.32
C MET A 11 14.70 23.90 3.27
N THR A 12 13.74 24.81 3.18
CA THR A 12 13.63 25.87 4.18
C THR A 12 13.25 25.30 5.55
N PRO A 13 13.62 25.97 6.66
CA PRO A 13 13.17 25.60 8.02
C PRO A 13 11.65 25.47 8.12
N GLU A 14 10.91 26.22 7.29
CA GLU A 14 9.44 26.16 7.21
C GLU A 14 8.95 24.85 6.57
N MET A 15 9.62 24.35 5.52
CA MET A 15 9.32 23.04 4.94
C MET A 15 9.65 21.91 5.92
N LEU A 16 10.74 22.03 6.68
CA LEU A 16 11.05 21.11 7.78
C LEU A 16 9.98 21.14 8.86
N GLY A 17 9.52 22.33 9.28
CA GLY A 17 8.47 22.48 10.28
C GLY A 17 7.13 21.89 9.84
N LYS A 18 6.77 22.07 8.56
CA LYS A 18 5.59 21.43 7.97
C LYS A 18 5.74 19.91 7.90
N LEU A 19 6.90 19.39 7.50
CA LEU A 19 7.18 17.95 7.48
C LEU A 19 7.13 17.36 8.89
N ALA A 20 7.75 18.02 9.87
CA ALA A 20 7.70 17.62 11.27
C ALA A 20 6.26 17.55 11.78
N SER A 21 5.44 18.56 11.46
CA SER A 21 4.01 18.60 11.82
C SER A 21 3.20 17.50 11.12
N LEU A 22 3.45 17.25 9.83
CA LEU A 22 2.77 16.22 9.04
C LEU A 22 3.15 14.80 9.46
N LEU A 23 4.38 14.61 9.93
CA LEU A 23 4.92 13.32 10.36
C LEU A 23 4.75 13.09 11.87
N GLY A 24 4.30 14.10 12.63
CA GLY A 24 4.23 14.02 14.09
C GLY A 24 5.61 13.84 14.75
N LEU A 25 6.67 14.33 14.11
CA LEU A 25 8.06 14.21 14.56
C LEU A 25 8.57 15.55 15.11
N GLY A 26 9.63 15.49 15.93
CA GLY A 26 10.42 16.68 16.25
C GLY A 26 11.13 17.22 15.00
N GLN A 27 11.36 18.53 14.94
CA GLN A 27 12.07 19.18 13.82
C GLN A 27 13.48 18.61 13.62
N GLU A 28 14.14 18.20 14.71
CA GLU A 28 15.47 17.60 14.67
C GLU A 28 15.45 16.18 14.08
N ASP A 29 14.47 15.36 14.45
CA ASP A 29 14.27 14.02 13.88
C ASP A 29 13.86 14.08 12.42
N ALA A 30 12.98 15.03 12.05
CA ALA A 30 12.62 15.29 10.66
C ALA A 30 13.85 15.71 9.83
N SER A 31 14.71 16.57 10.36
CA SER A 31 15.97 16.98 9.72
C SER A 31 16.91 15.80 9.51
N ARG A 32 17.12 14.99 10.54
CA ARG A 32 17.97 13.78 10.47
C ARG A 32 17.40 12.78 9.47
N ALA A 33 16.09 12.56 9.51
CA ALA A 33 15.39 11.65 8.62
C ALA A 33 15.55 12.08 7.15
N VAL A 34 15.37 13.36 6.84
CA VAL A 34 15.52 13.84 5.46
C VAL A 34 16.98 13.78 5.01
N SER A 35 17.91 14.14 5.89
CA SER A 35 19.35 14.07 5.63
C SER A 35 19.83 12.65 5.31
N ALA A 36 19.14 11.62 5.83
CA ALA A 36 19.37 10.22 5.47
C ALA A 36 18.57 9.79 4.23
N ALA A 37 17.31 10.21 4.12
CA ALA A 37 16.39 9.76 3.08
C ALA A 37 16.85 10.17 1.67
N VAL A 38 17.36 11.38 1.51
CA VAL A 38 17.79 11.94 0.21
C VAL A 38 18.97 11.17 -0.39
N PRO A 39 20.12 11.03 0.32
CA PRO A 39 21.23 10.24 -0.20
C PRO A 39 20.87 8.75 -0.32
N ALA A 40 19.99 8.21 0.52
CA ALA A 40 19.50 6.84 0.40
C ALA A 40 18.67 6.61 -0.87
N LEU A 41 17.75 7.53 -1.18
CA LEU A 41 16.97 7.53 -2.41
C LEU A 41 17.87 7.66 -3.64
N LEU A 42 18.81 8.61 -3.64
CA LEU A 42 19.79 8.77 -4.72
C LEU A 42 20.63 7.50 -4.92
N SER A 43 21.03 6.83 -3.84
CA SER A 43 21.77 5.58 -3.90
C SER A 43 20.94 4.42 -4.45
N ALA A 44 19.66 4.31 -4.05
CA ALA A 44 18.77 3.28 -4.56
C ALA A 44 18.44 3.50 -6.04
N PHE A 45 18.25 4.75 -6.46
CA PHE A 45 18.08 5.17 -7.84
C PHE A 45 19.33 4.93 -8.68
N ALA A 46 20.52 5.16 -8.13
CA ALA A 46 21.78 4.79 -8.77
C ALA A 46 21.89 3.27 -8.97
N GLY A 47 21.47 2.48 -7.97
CA GLY A 47 21.39 1.02 -8.06
C GLY A 47 20.43 0.56 -9.17
N LEU A 48 19.25 1.19 -9.27
CA LEU A 48 18.28 0.93 -10.34
C LEU A 48 18.85 1.32 -11.71
N ALA A 49 19.44 2.50 -11.84
CA ALA A 49 20.01 3.00 -13.08
C ALA A 49 21.24 2.19 -13.54
N SER A 50 21.93 1.50 -12.64
CA SER A 50 23.09 0.65 -12.99
C SER A 50 22.72 -0.56 -13.86
N SER A 51 21.43 -0.91 -13.96
CA SER A 51 20.93 -1.94 -14.88
C SER A 51 20.32 -1.30 -16.13
N PRO A 52 20.52 -1.88 -17.33
CA PRO A 52 19.87 -1.40 -18.56
C PRO A 52 18.35 -1.26 -18.42
N VAL A 53 17.69 -2.28 -17.86
CA VAL A 53 16.22 -2.29 -17.70
C VAL A 53 15.76 -1.30 -16.63
N GLY A 54 16.52 -1.19 -15.54
CA GLY A 54 16.20 -0.24 -14.47
C GLY A 54 16.36 1.22 -14.93
N ALA A 55 17.38 1.52 -15.72
CA ALA A 55 17.58 2.84 -16.33
C ALA A 55 16.45 3.21 -17.29
N GLU A 56 15.98 2.28 -18.12
CA GLU A 56 14.84 2.52 -19.02
C GLU A 56 13.54 2.77 -18.26
N LYS A 57 13.27 1.97 -17.22
CA LYS A 57 12.12 2.16 -16.33
C LYS A 57 12.17 3.51 -15.61
N PHE A 58 13.36 3.93 -15.23
CA PHE A 58 13.55 5.23 -14.59
C PHE A 58 13.27 6.36 -15.58
N VAL A 59 13.82 6.28 -16.79
CA VAL A 59 13.56 7.26 -17.85
C VAL A 59 12.07 7.34 -18.21
N SER A 60 11.37 6.20 -18.32
CA SER A 60 9.92 6.19 -18.61
C SER A 60 9.09 6.82 -17.48
N THR A 61 9.49 6.58 -16.23
CA THR A 61 8.84 7.20 -15.06
C THR A 61 9.11 8.70 -15.00
N LEU A 62 10.33 9.15 -15.30
CA LEU A 62 10.68 10.58 -15.34
C LEU A 62 9.94 11.34 -16.46
N ARG A 63 9.60 10.66 -17.56
CA ARG A 63 8.76 11.21 -18.63
C ARG A 63 7.27 11.11 -18.33
N SER A 64 6.88 10.42 -17.25
CA SER A 64 5.47 10.18 -16.98
C SER A 64 4.76 11.48 -16.60
N PRO A 65 3.55 11.71 -17.14
CA PRO A 65 2.75 12.90 -16.80
C PRO A 65 2.39 12.98 -15.32
N ASP A 66 2.42 11.85 -14.58
CA ASP A 66 2.22 11.81 -13.13
C ASP A 66 3.30 12.59 -12.36
N LEU A 67 4.55 12.60 -12.85
CA LEU A 67 5.64 13.35 -12.22
C LEU A 67 5.48 14.86 -12.47
N GLY A 68 4.99 15.25 -13.65
CA GLY A 68 4.64 16.65 -13.95
C GLY A 68 3.40 17.13 -13.19
N SER A 69 2.44 16.23 -12.93
CA SER A 69 1.21 16.48 -12.16
C SER A 69 1.46 16.64 -10.66
N LEU A 70 2.58 16.16 -10.11
CA LEU A 70 2.94 16.36 -8.70
C LEU A 70 3.25 17.82 -8.36
N GLY A 71 3.29 18.69 -9.39
CA GLY A 71 3.50 20.11 -9.24
C GLY A 71 4.92 20.45 -8.80
N GLY A 72 5.28 21.72 -8.95
CA GLY A 72 6.52 22.22 -8.35
C GLY A 72 6.36 22.33 -6.83
N PRO A 73 7.45 22.68 -6.11
CA PRO A 73 7.36 23.08 -4.71
C PRO A 73 6.29 24.17 -4.48
N GLY A 74 6.04 25.01 -5.49
CA GLY A 74 4.99 26.04 -5.48
C GLY A 74 3.55 25.52 -5.41
N ASP A 75 3.21 24.41 -6.07
CA ASP A 75 1.86 23.80 -6.00
C ASP A 75 1.60 23.18 -4.63
N ILE A 76 2.65 22.65 -4.00
CA ILE A 76 2.65 22.07 -2.66
C ILE A 76 2.52 23.17 -1.60
N LEU A 77 3.23 24.28 -1.78
CA LEU A 77 3.16 25.46 -0.91
C LEU A 77 1.84 26.24 -1.08
N GLY A 78 1.25 26.22 -2.28
CA GLY A 78 -0.03 26.84 -2.60
C GLY A 78 -1.28 26.05 -2.18
N GLY A 79 -1.10 24.87 -1.58
CA GLY A 79 -2.21 24.04 -1.08
C GLY A 79 -2.99 23.29 -2.16
N GLY A 80 -2.47 23.20 -3.39
CA GLY A 80 -3.13 22.53 -4.51
C GLY A 80 -3.10 21.00 -4.43
N LEU A 81 -2.20 20.42 -3.61
CA LEU A 81 -2.07 18.98 -3.41
C LEU A 81 -2.36 18.58 -1.97
N SER A 82 -3.30 17.66 -1.78
CA SER A 82 -3.58 17.09 -0.45
C SER A 82 -2.43 16.17 0.00
N PRO A 83 -2.03 16.16 1.29
CA PRO A 83 -0.99 15.27 1.82
C PRO A 83 -1.25 13.79 1.51
N ALA A 84 -2.51 13.36 1.53
CA ALA A 84 -2.92 11.99 1.21
C ALA A 84 -2.74 11.65 -0.29
N GLU A 85 -2.97 12.61 -1.18
CA GLU A 85 -2.73 12.41 -2.62
C GLU A 85 -1.23 12.35 -2.93
N MET A 86 -0.44 13.16 -2.23
CA MET A 86 1.01 13.12 -2.35
C MET A 86 1.59 11.80 -1.85
N GLU A 87 1.11 11.31 -0.71
CA GLU A 87 1.51 10.01 -0.17
C GLU A 87 1.18 8.88 -1.16
N LYS A 88 -0.02 8.89 -1.73
CA LYS A 88 -0.48 7.87 -2.70
C LYS A 88 0.32 7.93 -4.00
N LYS A 89 0.47 9.13 -4.59
CA LYS A 89 1.20 9.33 -5.86
C LYS A 89 2.69 9.05 -5.70
N GLY A 90 3.31 9.62 -4.68
CA GLY A 90 4.72 9.40 -4.36
C GLY A 90 5.01 7.93 -4.08
N GLY A 91 4.15 7.26 -3.29
CA GLY A 91 4.24 5.83 -3.03
C GLY A 91 4.10 4.97 -4.29
N SER A 92 3.18 5.32 -5.19
CA SER A 92 3.01 4.60 -6.47
C SER A 92 4.24 4.74 -7.37
N ILE A 93 4.78 5.95 -7.52
CA ILE A 93 5.97 6.22 -8.33
C ILE A 93 7.19 5.48 -7.78
N LEU A 94 7.42 5.60 -6.46
CA LEU A 94 8.52 4.90 -5.80
C LEU A 94 8.36 3.38 -5.86
N SER A 95 7.15 2.85 -5.65
CA SER A 95 6.89 1.43 -5.77
C SER A 95 7.06 0.93 -7.20
N SER A 96 6.72 1.75 -8.19
CA SER A 96 6.95 1.42 -9.60
C SER A 96 8.44 1.35 -9.88
N LEU A 97 9.22 2.35 -9.46
CA LEU A 97 10.67 2.40 -9.70
C LEU A 97 11.44 1.34 -8.93
N LEU A 98 11.23 1.30 -7.63
CA LEU A 98 12.05 0.56 -6.68
C LEU A 98 11.48 -0.82 -6.32
N GLY A 99 10.27 -1.12 -6.78
CA GLY A 99 9.50 -2.27 -6.32
C GLY A 99 8.97 -2.08 -4.90
N SER A 100 7.93 -2.85 -4.55
CA SER A 100 7.38 -2.87 -3.20
C SER A 100 8.42 -3.30 -2.16
N GLY A 101 9.27 -4.27 -2.50
CA GLY A 101 10.36 -4.75 -1.63
C GLY A 101 11.48 -3.74 -1.43
N GLY A 102 11.88 -3.01 -2.49
CA GLY A 102 12.93 -1.99 -2.39
C GLY A 102 12.49 -0.77 -1.58
N LEU A 103 11.25 -0.31 -1.80
CA LEU A 103 10.67 0.78 -1.01
C LEU A 103 10.52 0.39 0.47
N ALA A 104 10.02 -0.83 0.75
CA ALA A 104 9.91 -1.33 2.12
C ALA A 104 11.29 -1.47 2.80
N ALA A 105 12.32 -1.90 2.08
CA ALA A 105 13.68 -2.01 2.60
C ALA A 105 14.28 -0.63 2.92
N LEU A 106 14.08 0.38 2.07
CA LEU A 106 14.48 1.76 2.36
C LEU A 106 13.73 2.33 3.56
N ALA A 107 12.41 2.12 3.62
CA ALA A 107 11.60 2.57 4.74
C ALA A 107 12.07 1.91 6.06
N GLY A 108 12.39 0.62 6.03
CA GLY A 108 12.95 -0.09 7.18
C GLY A 108 14.33 0.41 7.62
N ALA A 109 15.24 0.65 6.67
CA ALA A 109 16.56 1.21 6.96
C ALA A 109 16.47 2.62 7.56
N LEU A 110 15.61 3.46 6.99
CA LEU A 110 15.35 4.81 7.48
C LEU A 110 14.66 4.81 8.84
N ALA A 111 13.67 3.94 9.05
CA ALA A 111 13.02 3.77 10.34
C ALA A 111 14.01 3.37 11.43
N LYS A 112 14.95 2.46 11.12
CA LYS A 112 16.00 2.05 12.05
C LYS A 112 16.97 3.18 12.37
N PHE A 113 17.23 4.07 11.42
CA PHE A 113 18.08 5.25 11.61
C PHE A 113 17.43 6.32 12.50
N ILE A 114 16.11 6.51 12.41
CA ILE A 114 15.36 7.55 13.13
C ILE A 114 14.68 7.06 14.42
N GLY A 115 14.95 5.83 14.86
CA GLY A 115 14.46 5.34 16.16
C GLY A 115 13.14 4.55 16.17
N GLY A 116 12.66 4.04 15.02
CA GLY A 116 11.68 2.92 15.01
C GLY A 116 10.31 3.16 14.39
N HIS A 117 10.17 4.04 13.39
CA HIS A 117 8.86 4.34 12.78
C HIS A 117 8.80 4.03 11.27
N PRO A 118 8.45 2.80 10.87
CA PRO A 118 8.38 2.40 9.45
C PRO A 118 7.32 3.16 8.65
N ASP A 119 6.16 3.46 9.25
CA ASP A 119 5.09 4.24 8.60
C ASP A 119 5.52 5.69 8.34
N LEU A 120 6.21 6.31 9.30
CA LEU A 120 6.72 7.69 9.16
C LEU A 120 7.87 7.75 8.14
N ALA A 121 8.77 6.77 8.17
CA ALA A 121 9.84 6.63 7.20
C ALA A 121 9.29 6.46 5.78
N LYS A 122 8.24 5.63 5.61
CA LYS A 122 7.55 5.46 4.34
C LYS A 122 6.91 6.76 3.88
N LYS A 123 6.14 7.43 4.72
CA LYS A 123 5.52 8.73 4.40
C LYS A 123 6.56 9.76 3.98
N LEU A 124 7.66 9.85 4.73
CA LEU A 124 8.75 10.75 4.39
C LEU A 124 9.34 10.42 3.01
N LEU A 125 9.62 9.15 2.73
CA LEU A 125 10.11 8.72 1.41
C LEU A 125 9.11 9.07 0.31
N THR A 126 7.80 8.91 0.53
CA THR A 126 6.77 9.28 -0.46
C THR A 126 6.67 10.78 -0.72
N PHE A 127 7.05 11.61 0.25
CA PHE A 127 7.06 13.06 0.10
C PHE A 127 8.38 13.55 -0.53
N VAL A 128 9.51 13.02 -0.07
CA VAL A 128 10.86 13.39 -0.52
C VAL A 128 11.19 12.79 -1.88
N GLY A 129 10.69 11.59 -2.18
CA GLY A 129 10.94 10.86 -3.42
C GLY A 129 10.63 11.69 -4.68
N PRO A 130 9.41 12.20 -4.86
CA PRO A 130 9.07 13.08 -5.96
C PRO A 130 9.99 14.29 -6.13
N PHE A 131 10.44 14.89 -5.02
CA PHE A 131 11.34 16.03 -5.06
C PHE A 131 12.73 15.64 -5.58
N VAL A 132 13.27 14.51 -5.13
CA VAL A 132 14.54 13.96 -5.64
C VAL A 132 14.42 13.63 -7.13
N LEU A 133 13.32 13.01 -7.55
CA LEU A 133 13.06 12.74 -8.98
C LEU A 133 12.97 14.02 -9.81
N SER A 134 12.25 15.03 -9.33
CA SER A 134 12.11 16.33 -10.01
C SER A 134 13.45 17.06 -10.13
N SER A 135 14.30 16.94 -9.10
CA SER A 135 15.66 17.49 -9.14
C SER A 135 16.54 16.78 -10.16
N ILE A 136 16.42 15.45 -10.29
CA ILE A 136 17.13 14.68 -11.33
C ILE A 136 16.61 15.06 -12.71
N LEU A 137 15.29 15.12 -12.90
CA LEU A 137 14.67 15.55 -14.17
C LEU A 137 15.15 16.94 -14.58
N SER A 138 15.32 17.84 -13.61
CA SER A 138 15.81 19.20 -13.85
C SER A 138 17.25 19.25 -14.39
N GLN A 139 18.09 18.26 -14.07
CA GLN A 139 19.44 18.14 -14.65
C GLN A 139 19.43 17.80 -16.15
N PHE A 140 18.31 17.30 -16.65
CA PHE A 140 18.12 16.99 -18.07
C PHE A 140 17.30 18.06 -18.81
N LYS A 141 16.97 19.19 -18.18
CA LYS A 141 16.36 20.33 -18.90
C LYS A 141 17.38 20.87 -19.92
N GLY A 142 17.14 20.59 -21.20
CA GLY A 142 18.06 20.92 -22.31
C GLY A 142 19.04 19.81 -22.71
N ARG A 143 18.93 18.62 -22.13
CA ARG A 143 19.71 17.42 -22.51
C ARG A 143 18.75 16.26 -22.79
N ASN A 144 19.13 15.33 -23.68
CA ASN A 144 18.33 14.14 -23.90
C ASN A 144 18.35 13.26 -22.64
N LEU A 145 17.17 13.07 -22.04
CA LEU A 145 16.98 12.13 -20.95
C LEU A 145 17.03 10.71 -21.52
N THR A 146 18.16 10.01 -21.37
CA THR A 146 18.37 8.64 -21.85
C THR A 146 18.93 7.75 -20.74
N ALA A 147 18.83 6.43 -20.89
CA ALA A 147 19.37 5.48 -19.92
C ALA A 147 20.88 5.71 -19.70
N GLN A 148 21.61 5.96 -20.79
CA GLN A 148 23.05 6.26 -20.79
C GLN A 148 23.35 7.61 -20.15
N GLY A 149 22.52 8.63 -20.38
CA GLY A 149 22.68 9.93 -19.71
C GLY A 149 22.48 9.81 -18.19
N LEU A 150 21.55 8.95 -17.76
CA LEU A 150 21.27 8.68 -16.36
C LEU A 150 22.44 7.94 -15.69
N THR A 151 22.95 6.88 -16.32
CA THR A 151 24.08 6.12 -15.78
C THR A 151 25.33 6.98 -15.66
N SER A 152 25.64 7.80 -16.67
CA SER A 152 26.76 8.74 -16.60
C SER A 152 26.60 9.74 -15.46
N LEU A 153 25.40 10.33 -15.30
CA LEU A 153 25.13 11.26 -14.20
C LEU A 153 25.37 10.60 -12.83
N PHE A 154 24.85 9.40 -12.62
CA PHE A 154 25.04 8.69 -11.35
C PHE A 154 26.47 8.22 -11.14
N ALA A 155 27.18 7.83 -12.20
CA ALA A 155 28.60 7.48 -12.13
C ALA A 155 29.45 8.69 -11.72
N GLU A 156 29.18 9.86 -12.30
CA GLU A 156 29.86 11.13 -11.99
C GLU A 156 29.57 11.61 -10.56
N ASN A 157 28.36 11.34 -10.03
CA ASN A 157 27.94 11.82 -8.71
C ASN A 157 28.05 10.74 -7.61
N LYS A 158 28.56 9.54 -7.93
CA LYS A 158 28.60 8.39 -7.01
C LYS A 158 29.30 8.72 -5.70
N GLU A 159 30.44 9.39 -5.77
CA GLU A 159 31.26 9.74 -4.61
C GLU A 159 30.57 10.79 -3.72
N SER A 160 29.95 11.81 -4.33
CA SER A 160 29.14 12.81 -3.60
C SER A 160 27.92 12.19 -2.92
N ILE A 161 27.26 11.22 -3.56
CA ILE A 161 26.10 10.51 -2.98
C ILE A 161 26.56 9.64 -1.80
N ALA A 162 27.66 8.90 -1.96
CA ALA A 162 28.22 8.05 -0.90
C ALA A 162 28.67 8.86 0.32
N HIS A 163 29.30 10.02 0.10
CA HIS A 163 29.78 10.90 1.17
C HIS A 163 28.64 11.65 1.88
N ALA A 164 27.46 11.75 1.27
CA ALA A 164 26.27 12.37 1.86
C ALA A 164 25.48 11.41 2.77
N LEU A 165 25.74 10.10 2.72
CA LEU A 165 25.09 9.13 3.60
C LEU A 165 25.54 9.37 5.06
N PRO A 166 24.60 9.58 6.00
CA PRO A 166 24.96 9.80 7.38
C PRO A 166 25.62 8.56 8.00
N ALA A 167 26.64 8.78 8.82
CA ALA A 167 27.32 7.72 9.55
C ALA A 167 26.31 6.91 10.37
N GLY A 168 26.37 5.58 10.27
CA GLY A 168 25.43 4.66 10.93
C GLY A 168 24.18 4.32 10.11
N PHE A 169 23.94 4.96 8.95
CA PHE A 169 22.89 4.54 8.03
C PHE A 169 23.30 3.29 7.25
N GLN A 170 22.53 2.21 7.39
CA GLN A 170 22.78 0.96 6.67
C GLN A 170 21.97 0.94 5.38
N MET A 171 22.65 1.12 4.25
CA MET A 171 22.00 1.03 2.94
C MET A 171 21.50 -0.41 2.68
N PRO A 172 20.26 -0.57 2.18
CA PRO A 172 19.81 -1.85 1.65
C PRO A 172 20.69 -2.29 0.47
N SER A 173 20.83 -3.60 0.28
CA SER A 173 21.67 -4.14 -0.79
C SER A 173 21.23 -3.63 -2.16
N LEU A 174 22.17 -3.05 -2.91
CA LEU A 174 21.93 -2.47 -4.24
C LEU A 174 21.35 -3.49 -5.24
N SER A 175 21.70 -4.77 -5.06
CA SER A 175 21.17 -5.89 -5.85
C SER A 175 19.66 -5.96 -5.83
N ARG A 176 19.01 -5.69 -4.68
CA ARG A 176 17.53 -5.72 -4.57
C ARG A 176 16.85 -4.65 -5.43
N PHE A 177 17.54 -3.54 -5.71
CA PHE A 177 17.02 -2.51 -6.59
C PHE A 177 17.24 -2.86 -8.07
N ALA A 178 18.30 -3.62 -8.38
CA ALA A 178 18.52 -4.18 -9.71
C ALA A 178 17.54 -5.32 -10.03
N ASP A 179 17.15 -6.13 -9.04
CA ASP A 179 16.13 -7.18 -9.17
C ASP A 179 14.74 -6.60 -9.48
N ALA A 180 14.41 -5.41 -8.96
CA ALA A 180 13.17 -4.69 -9.31
C ALA A 180 13.13 -4.24 -10.79
N GLY A 181 14.31 -4.09 -11.42
CA GLY A 181 14.46 -3.91 -12.86
C GLY A 181 14.30 -5.22 -13.63
N HIS A 182 14.93 -6.31 -13.15
CA HIS A 182 14.86 -7.63 -13.81
C HIS A 182 13.49 -8.29 -13.72
N ALA A 183 12.76 -8.16 -12.60
CA ALA A 183 11.39 -8.68 -12.47
C ALA A 183 10.41 -8.02 -13.45
N ALA A 184 10.67 -6.76 -13.84
CA ALA A 184 9.93 -6.06 -14.91
C ALA A 184 10.44 -6.44 -16.31
N ALA A 185 11.71 -6.82 -16.46
CA ALA A 185 12.28 -7.33 -17.72
C ALA A 185 11.72 -8.71 -18.09
N SER A 186 11.58 -9.60 -17.11
CA SER A 186 11.09 -10.97 -17.31
C SER A 186 9.61 -11.03 -17.72
N THR A 187 8.87 -9.93 -17.52
CA THR A 187 7.51 -9.76 -18.05
C THR A 187 7.48 -9.17 -19.47
N ALA A 188 8.57 -8.54 -19.93
CA ALA A 188 8.69 -7.99 -21.29
C ALA A 188 9.47 -8.89 -22.27
N ALA A 189 10.37 -9.75 -21.78
CA ALA A 189 11.17 -10.68 -22.59
C ALA A 189 10.47 -12.02 -22.92
N GLY A 190 9.18 -12.17 -22.58
CA GLY A 190 8.37 -13.35 -22.88
C GLY A 190 7.76 -13.39 -24.29
N THR A 191 8.35 -12.67 -25.25
CA THR A 191 7.90 -12.66 -26.65
C THR A 191 9.08 -12.91 -27.57
N THR A 192 9.61 -14.13 -27.54
CA THR A 192 10.47 -14.63 -28.62
C THR A 192 9.82 -15.90 -29.18
N GLU A 193 9.62 -15.87 -30.49
CA GLU A 193 8.90 -16.83 -31.31
C GLU A 193 9.31 -18.28 -31.05
N GLY A 194 8.35 -19.05 -30.55
CA GLY A 194 8.34 -20.51 -30.52
C GLY A 194 6.91 -20.93 -30.23
N GLY A 195 6.20 -21.35 -31.28
CA GLY A 195 4.74 -21.51 -31.28
C GLY A 195 4.19 -22.23 -30.04
N LEU A 196 3.49 -21.49 -29.18
CA LEU A 196 2.85 -22.02 -27.97
C LEU A 196 1.69 -22.96 -28.38
N PRO A 197 1.63 -24.21 -27.87
CA PRO A 197 0.55 -25.13 -28.20
C PRO A 197 -0.77 -24.61 -27.61
N LYS A 198 -1.84 -24.60 -28.43
CA LYS A 198 -3.16 -23.99 -28.15
C LYS A 198 -3.81 -24.40 -26.82
N TRP A 199 -3.42 -25.52 -26.22
CA TRP A 199 -3.93 -25.96 -24.91
C TRP A 199 -3.40 -25.15 -23.71
N LEU A 200 -2.29 -24.41 -23.88
CA LEU A 200 -1.72 -23.55 -22.84
C LEU A 200 -2.36 -22.16 -22.81
N LEU A 201 -3.07 -21.77 -23.87
CA LEU A 201 -3.75 -20.48 -23.99
C LEU A 201 -4.77 -20.23 -22.87
N PRO A 202 -5.67 -21.17 -22.50
CA PRO A 202 -6.55 -20.98 -21.36
C PRO A 202 -5.81 -20.94 -20.02
N LEU A 203 -4.71 -21.69 -19.85
CA LEU A 203 -3.92 -21.71 -18.61
C LEU A 203 -3.13 -20.41 -18.40
N VAL A 204 -2.61 -19.82 -19.48
CA VAL A 204 -1.95 -18.51 -19.44
C VAL A 204 -2.96 -17.41 -19.16
N LEU A 205 -4.16 -17.48 -19.76
CA LEU A 205 -5.23 -16.52 -19.49
C LEU A 205 -5.75 -16.64 -18.05
N LEU A 206 -5.85 -17.87 -17.52
CA LEU A 206 -6.17 -18.11 -16.10
C LEU A 206 -5.05 -17.62 -15.17
N GLY A 207 -3.78 -17.78 -15.56
CA GLY A 207 -2.62 -17.28 -14.84
C GLY A 207 -2.56 -15.74 -14.80
N LEU A 208 -2.90 -15.07 -15.91
CA LEU A 208 -3.00 -13.61 -15.96
C LEU A 208 -4.19 -13.07 -15.17
N LEU A 209 -5.32 -13.80 -15.18
CA LEU A 209 -6.45 -13.48 -14.31
C LEU A 209 -6.10 -13.67 -12.83
N ALA A 210 -5.42 -14.76 -12.47
CA ALA A 210 -4.95 -15.01 -11.11
C ALA A 210 -3.91 -13.96 -10.66
N ALA A 211 -2.99 -13.55 -11.53
CA ALA A 211 -2.03 -12.48 -11.26
C ALA A 211 -2.72 -11.11 -11.14
N GLY A 212 -3.72 -10.82 -11.98
CA GLY A 212 -4.55 -9.62 -11.88
C GLY A 212 -5.37 -9.58 -10.59
N LEU A 213 -5.95 -10.71 -10.18
CA LEU A 213 -6.68 -10.85 -8.92
C LEU A 213 -5.75 -10.79 -7.69
N TRP A 214 -4.55 -11.35 -7.77
CA TRP A 214 -3.55 -11.27 -6.70
C TRP A 214 -2.99 -9.86 -6.53
N TRP A 215 -2.80 -9.13 -7.63
CA TRP A 215 -2.42 -7.71 -7.58
C TRP A 215 -3.55 -6.83 -7.01
N LEU A 216 -4.81 -7.22 -7.23
CA LEU A 216 -5.99 -6.53 -6.70
C LEU A 216 -6.33 -6.89 -5.23
N PHE A 217 -5.70 -7.91 -4.64
CA PHE A 217 -5.96 -8.38 -3.28
C PHE A 217 -4.72 -8.45 -2.36
N GLY A 218 -3.51 -8.43 -2.92
CA GLY A 218 -2.25 -8.54 -2.16
C GLY A 218 -1.80 -7.27 -1.43
N GLN A 219 -2.52 -6.16 -1.55
CA GLN A 219 -2.19 -4.89 -0.88
C GLN A 219 -2.48 -4.88 0.63
N ASN A 220 -3.10 -5.95 1.17
CA ASN A 220 -3.59 -6.00 2.56
C ASN A 220 -3.17 -7.29 3.31
N GLN A 221 -1.88 -7.62 3.33
CA GLN A 221 -1.35 -8.54 4.36
C GLN A 221 -0.81 -7.73 5.55
N PRO A 222 -1.37 -7.91 6.76
CA PRO A 222 -0.72 -7.48 7.99
C PRO A 222 0.47 -8.41 8.28
N SER A 223 1.66 -7.84 8.46
CA SER A 223 2.85 -8.56 8.89
C SER A 223 2.63 -9.22 10.24
N ALA A 224 2.85 -10.54 10.32
CA ALA A 224 2.97 -11.26 11.58
C ALA A 224 4.22 -10.76 12.33
N GLY A 225 4.03 -10.08 13.46
CA GLY A 225 5.09 -9.79 14.41
C GLY A 225 5.41 -11.05 15.25
N PRO A 226 6.69 -11.28 15.60
CA PRO A 226 7.08 -12.45 16.38
C PRO A 226 6.86 -12.21 17.88
N GLY A 227 6.19 -13.18 18.53
CA GLY A 227 6.55 -13.77 19.82
C GLY A 227 6.49 -12.94 21.10
N GLY A 228 5.95 -13.58 22.15
CA GLY A 228 6.59 -13.56 23.46
C GLY A 228 5.76 -13.00 24.61
N GLU A 229 5.22 -13.93 25.42
CA GLU A 229 4.88 -13.80 26.83
C GLU A 229 5.69 -12.76 27.62
N SER A 230 5.03 -11.98 28.47
CA SER A 230 4.99 -12.23 29.93
C SER A 230 4.26 -11.11 30.68
N VAL A 231 3.45 -11.53 31.65
CA VAL A 231 2.72 -10.73 32.62
C VAL A 231 3.70 -10.23 33.70
N PRO A 232 3.48 -9.07 34.33
CA PRO A 232 3.03 -9.12 35.73
C PRO A 232 1.90 -8.13 36.06
N ILE A 233 1.04 -8.61 36.93
CA ILE A 233 -0.04 -7.90 37.63
C ILE A 233 0.59 -7.04 38.73
N ALA A 234 0.19 -5.78 38.85
CA ALA A 234 0.31 -5.02 40.10
C ALA A 234 -0.89 -4.08 40.28
N THR A 235 -1.66 -4.38 41.32
CA THR A 235 -2.79 -3.66 41.91
C THR A 235 -2.42 -2.26 42.41
N THR A 236 -3.22 -1.23 42.06
CA THR A 236 -4.01 -0.39 43.00
C THR A 236 -4.62 0.85 42.29
N PRO A 237 -5.91 1.20 42.55
CA PRO A 237 -6.52 2.49 42.19
C PRO A 237 -6.27 3.52 43.32
N PRO A 238 -6.25 4.86 43.07
CA PRO A 238 -7.52 5.58 43.08
C PRO A 238 -7.60 6.91 42.26
N ARG A 239 -8.87 7.31 42.07
CA ARG A 239 -9.41 8.69 42.07
C ARG A 239 -9.52 9.45 40.75
N ALA A 240 -10.78 9.52 40.33
CA ALA A 240 -11.33 10.46 39.36
C ALA A 240 -11.16 11.94 39.76
N PRO A 241 -11.12 12.82 38.75
CA PRO A 241 -11.99 13.99 38.73
C PRO A 241 -13.06 13.92 37.62
N ALA A 242 -14.11 14.70 37.85
CA ALA A 242 -15.46 14.65 37.33
C ALA A 242 -15.66 14.81 35.80
N PRO A 243 -16.83 14.41 35.27
CA PRO A 243 -17.12 14.36 33.84
C PRO A 243 -17.51 15.74 33.30
N THR A 244 -16.67 16.32 32.44
CA THR A 244 -17.15 17.34 31.51
C THR A 244 -17.93 16.64 30.40
N LYS A 245 -19.26 16.76 30.48
CA LYS A 245 -20.18 16.40 29.39
C LYS A 245 -19.77 17.13 28.12
N LYS A 246 -19.05 16.46 27.24
CA LYS A 246 -19.04 16.80 25.82
C LYS A 246 -20.08 15.89 25.18
N ASN A 247 -21.20 16.48 24.82
CA ASN A 247 -22.23 15.86 24.02
C ASN A 247 -21.54 15.26 22.79
N VAL A 248 -21.33 13.94 22.79
CA VAL A 248 -20.94 13.19 21.59
C VAL A 248 -22.19 13.13 20.76
N GLU A 249 -22.38 14.16 19.95
CA GLU A 249 -23.22 14.07 18.78
C GLU A 249 -22.70 12.87 17.99
N LEU A 250 -23.50 11.80 17.92
CA LEU A 250 -23.18 10.61 17.16
C LEU A 250 -22.83 11.06 15.74
N PRO A 251 -21.64 10.75 15.19
CA PRO A 251 -21.41 10.97 13.78
C PRO A 251 -22.47 10.17 13.03
N ALA A 252 -23.14 10.83 12.09
CA ALA A 252 -24.16 10.23 11.25
C ALA A 252 -23.65 8.90 10.71
N VAL A 253 -24.51 7.88 10.74
CA VAL A 253 -24.19 6.60 10.12
C VAL A 253 -24.04 6.84 8.62
N ASP A 254 -22.80 6.93 8.16
CA ASP A 254 -22.47 7.26 6.78
C ASP A 254 -22.88 6.11 5.85
N ALA A 255 -23.95 6.30 5.07
CA ALA A 255 -24.37 5.36 4.03
C ALA A 255 -23.23 4.94 3.07
N PRO A 256 -22.31 5.84 2.66
CA PRO A 256 -21.16 5.46 1.84
C PRO A 256 -20.20 4.51 2.57
N ALA A 257 -19.95 4.73 3.87
CA ALA A 257 -19.08 3.87 4.66
C ALA A 257 -19.69 2.48 4.84
N LEU A 258 -20.99 2.39 5.18
CA LEU A 258 -21.69 1.10 5.30
C LEU A 258 -21.74 0.36 3.96
N SER A 259 -21.97 1.06 2.84
CA SER A 259 -21.96 0.44 1.52
C SER A 259 -20.58 -0.14 1.16
N LYS A 260 -19.50 0.56 1.53
CA LYS A 260 -18.13 0.08 1.33
C LYS A 260 -17.83 -1.14 2.20
N THR A 261 -18.20 -1.10 3.50
CA THR A 261 -18.02 -2.24 4.40
C THR A 261 -18.83 -3.45 3.93
N LEU A 262 -20.05 -3.25 3.41
CA LEU A 262 -20.88 -4.32 2.84
C LEU A 262 -20.22 -4.96 1.61
N ALA A 263 -19.68 -4.13 0.71
CA ALA A 263 -18.96 -4.59 -0.47
C ALA A 263 -17.68 -5.36 -0.11
N GLU A 264 -16.91 -4.89 0.88
CA GLU A 264 -15.71 -5.59 1.36
C GLU A 264 -16.05 -6.89 2.09
N THR A 265 -17.13 -6.91 2.87
CA THR A 265 -17.61 -8.12 3.56
C THR A 265 -18.06 -9.17 2.55
N TYR A 266 -18.78 -8.77 1.50
CA TYR A 266 -19.17 -9.64 0.40
C TYR A 266 -17.96 -10.19 -0.38
N LYS A 267 -16.98 -9.33 -0.67
CA LYS A 267 -15.73 -9.70 -1.34
C LYS A 267 -14.94 -10.74 -0.52
N SER A 268 -14.89 -10.55 0.80
CA SER A 268 -14.22 -11.46 1.73
C SER A 268 -14.95 -12.79 1.88
N ALA A 269 -16.28 -12.77 1.99
CA ALA A 269 -17.12 -13.97 2.00
C ALA A 269 -16.92 -14.78 0.71
N THR A 270 -16.92 -14.12 -0.44
CA THR A 270 -16.68 -14.76 -1.74
C THR A 270 -15.31 -15.43 -1.80
N LEU A 271 -14.26 -14.75 -1.35
CA LEU A 271 -12.92 -15.34 -1.30
C LEU A 271 -12.84 -16.56 -0.39
N TYR A 272 -13.36 -16.46 0.83
CA TYR A 272 -13.30 -17.56 1.79
C TYR A 272 -14.08 -18.78 1.30
N LEU A 273 -15.24 -18.56 0.70
CA LEU A 273 -16.02 -19.64 0.08
C LEU A 273 -15.31 -20.27 -1.13
N THR A 274 -14.58 -19.47 -1.91
CA THR A 274 -13.84 -19.98 -3.07
C THR A 274 -12.58 -20.75 -2.67
N ASP A 275 -11.98 -20.41 -1.53
CA ASP A 275 -10.78 -21.06 -1.00
C ASP A 275 -11.09 -22.45 -0.39
N ILE A 276 -12.32 -22.68 0.07
CA ILE A 276 -12.77 -23.97 0.60
C ILE A 276 -12.89 -24.99 -0.54
N LYS A 277 -11.95 -25.93 -0.58
CA LYS A 277 -11.90 -27.03 -1.57
C LYS A 277 -12.04 -28.42 -0.97
N ASP A 278 -11.90 -28.54 0.34
CA ASP A 278 -11.90 -29.80 1.08
C ASP A 278 -12.31 -29.59 2.55
N VAL A 279 -12.48 -30.71 3.27
CA VAL A 279 -12.92 -30.75 4.67
C VAL A 279 -11.93 -30.02 5.62
N PRO A 280 -10.60 -30.18 5.51
CA PRO A 280 -9.66 -29.43 6.34
C PRO A 280 -9.75 -27.91 6.14
N THR A 281 -9.87 -27.45 4.90
CA THR A 281 -9.99 -26.01 4.59
C THR A 281 -11.33 -25.46 5.07
N ALA A 282 -12.38 -26.28 5.00
CA ALA A 282 -13.69 -25.94 5.56
C ALA A 282 -13.63 -25.76 7.10
N GLU A 283 -12.92 -26.62 7.81
CA GLU A 283 -12.72 -26.48 9.26
C GLU A 283 -11.92 -25.23 9.62
N ALA A 284 -10.86 -24.94 8.87
CA ALA A 284 -10.06 -23.72 9.05
C ALA A 284 -10.85 -22.44 8.73
N ALA A 285 -11.90 -22.54 7.90
CA ALA A 285 -12.74 -21.41 7.50
C ALA A 285 -13.88 -21.10 8.51
N LEU A 286 -14.26 -22.04 9.39
CA LEU A 286 -15.28 -21.83 10.43
C LEU A 286 -15.13 -20.51 11.23
N PRO A 287 -13.96 -20.20 11.84
CA PRO A 287 -13.79 -18.96 12.61
C PRO A 287 -13.88 -17.71 11.72
N ARG A 288 -13.46 -17.81 10.45
CA ARG A 288 -13.55 -16.70 9.49
C ARG A 288 -15.01 -16.42 9.11
N ILE A 289 -15.80 -17.47 8.89
CA ILE A 289 -17.24 -17.37 8.60
C ILE A 289 -17.99 -16.81 9.82
N GLN A 290 -17.61 -17.18 11.04
CA GLN A 290 -18.16 -16.58 12.27
C GLN A 290 -17.82 -15.10 12.39
N GLY A 291 -16.58 -14.70 12.07
CA GLY A 291 -16.18 -13.29 12.02
C GLY A 291 -16.98 -12.48 11.00
N LEU A 292 -17.26 -13.06 9.83
CA LEU A 292 -18.16 -12.45 8.85
C LEU A 292 -19.57 -12.28 9.39
N ASN A 293 -20.12 -13.28 10.09
CA ASN A 293 -21.44 -13.18 10.71
C ASN A 293 -21.51 -12.04 11.74
N ALA A 294 -20.49 -11.89 12.59
CA ALA A 294 -20.42 -10.79 13.55
C ALA A 294 -20.29 -9.40 12.88
N THR A 295 -19.56 -9.36 11.76
CA THR A 295 -19.46 -8.14 10.93
C THR A 295 -20.83 -7.80 10.35
N LEU A 296 -21.55 -8.77 9.80
CA LEU A 296 -22.91 -8.58 9.27
C LEU A 296 -23.91 -8.11 10.33
N ASP A 297 -23.78 -8.56 11.58
CA ASP A 297 -24.59 -8.05 12.69
C ASP A 297 -24.32 -6.57 12.97
N THR A 298 -23.06 -6.16 12.90
CA THR A 298 -22.66 -4.76 13.05
C THR A 298 -23.19 -3.91 11.88
N LEU A 299 -23.11 -4.44 10.65
CA LEU A 299 -23.71 -3.78 9.48
C LEU A 299 -25.22 -3.66 9.62
N ARG A 300 -25.90 -4.67 10.17
CA ARG A 300 -27.34 -4.63 10.39
C ARG A 300 -27.73 -3.56 11.41
N ALA A 301 -26.99 -3.45 12.51
CA ALA A 301 -27.21 -2.38 13.48
C ALA A 301 -27.00 -0.97 12.89
N GLY A 302 -26.07 -0.83 11.94
CA GLY A 302 -25.91 0.40 11.15
C GLY A 302 -27.04 0.61 10.14
N TRP A 303 -27.50 -0.46 9.50
CA TRP A 303 -28.61 -0.45 8.57
C TRP A 303 -29.90 0.05 9.19
N ASP A 304 -30.24 -0.42 10.39
CA ASP A 304 -31.47 0.00 11.08
C ASP A 304 -31.51 1.51 11.33
N LYS A 305 -30.33 2.12 11.49
CA LYS A 305 -30.13 3.57 11.72
C LYS A 305 -30.06 4.40 10.43
N LEU A 306 -30.05 3.79 9.24
CA LEU A 306 -30.03 4.50 7.97
C LEU A 306 -31.42 5.10 7.64
N PRO A 307 -31.46 6.27 6.98
CA PRO A 307 -32.69 6.80 6.38
C PRO A 307 -33.13 5.93 5.20
N ASP A 308 -34.42 5.98 4.84
CA ASP A 308 -35.02 5.13 3.81
C ASP A 308 -34.32 5.22 2.43
N SER A 309 -33.77 6.40 2.11
CA SER A 309 -32.97 6.61 0.90
C SER A 309 -31.66 5.80 0.90
N GLY A 310 -30.98 5.70 2.05
CA GLY A 310 -29.76 4.90 2.20
C GLY A 310 -30.06 3.39 2.19
N LYS A 311 -31.16 2.98 2.82
CA LYS A 311 -31.63 1.58 2.82
C LYS A 311 -31.95 1.08 1.41
N ALA A 312 -32.57 1.93 0.57
CA ALA A 312 -32.86 1.59 -0.83
C ALA A 312 -31.60 1.33 -1.67
N SER A 313 -30.55 2.16 -1.51
CA SER A 313 -29.29 1.98 -2.24
C SER A 313 -28.54 0.72 -1.83
N LEU A 314 -28.48 0.42 -0.53
CA LEU A 314 -27.83 -0.81 -0.10
C LEU A 314 -28.64 -2.06 -0.48
N LYS A 315 -29.98 -1.97 -0.53
CA LYS A 315 -30.85 -3.09 -0.92
C LYS A 315 -30.58 -3.58 -2.35
N SER A 316 -30.32 -2.65 -3.27
CA SER A 316 -29.90 -2.98 -4.64
C SER A 316 -28.59 -3.77 -4.63
N ILE A 317 -27.58 -3.27 -3.90
CA ILE A 317 -26.24 -3.88 -3.81
C ILE A 317 -26.31 -5.25 -3.14
N THR A 318 -27.11 -5.41 -2.09
CA THR A 318 -27.30 -6.69 -1.41
C THR A 318 -27.96 -7.70 -2.34
N SER A 319 -29.00 -7.31 -3.07
CA SER A 319 -29.74 -8.22 -3.96
C SER A 319 -28.87 -8.74 -5.11
N ASP A 320 -28.09 -7.86 -5.75
CA ASP A 320 -27.18 -8.22 -6.86
C ASP A 320 -26.07 -9.20 -6.42
N ASN A 321 -25.66 -9.11 -5.16
CA ASN A 321 -24.58 -9.91 -4.59
C ASN A 321 -25.08 -11.19 -3.91
N LEU A 322 -26.31 -11.21 -3.39
CA LEU A 322 -26.90 -12.35 -2.71
C LEU A 322 -27.03 -13.57 -3.63
N GLY A 323 -27.40 -13.37 -4.90
CA GLY A 323 -27.52 -14.47 -5.87
C GLY A 323 -26.19 -15.22 -6.05
N LYS A 324 -25.12 -14.46 -6.32
CA LYS A 324 -23.76 -14.99 -6.48
C LYS A 324 -23.23 -15.66 -5.21
N LEU A 325 -23.57 -15.11 -4.04
CA LEU A 325 -23.22 -15.72 -2.76
C LEU A 325 -23.89 -17.07 -2.57
N LYS A 326 -25.18 -17.17 -2.89
CA LYS A 326 -25.94 -18.43 -2.81
C LYS A 326 -25.36 -19.48 -3.75
N ASP A 327 -24.99 -19.10 -4.98
CA ASP A 327 -24.34 -20.01 -5.92
C ASP A 327 -22.99 -20.55 -5.40
N LEU A 328 -22.19 -19.70 -4.77
CA LEU A 328 -20.93 -20.10 -4.13
C LEU A 328 -21.15 -21.01 -2.94
N VAL A 329 -22.09 -20.68 -2.07
CA VAL A 329 -22.46 -21.52 -0.93
C VAL A 329 -22.94 -22.89 -1.42
N ALA A 330 -23.77 -22.95 -2.46
CA ALA A 330 -24.21 -24.22 -3.05
C ALA A 330 -23.03 -25.05 -3.59
N LYS A 331 -22.05 -24.41 -4.23
CA LYS A 331 -20.81 -25.09 -4.69
C LYS A 331 -19.98 -25.64 -3.52
N VAL A 332 -19.84 -24.89 -2.44
CA VAL A 332 -19.10 -25.31 -1.24
C VAL A 332 -19.81 -26.46 -0.53
N LEU A 333 -21.14 -26.39 -0.43
CA LEU A 333 -21.95 -27.47 0.16
C LEU A 333 -22.01 -28.73 -0.72
N ALA A 334 -21.75 -28.61 -2.02
CA ALA A 334 -21.62 -29.76 -2.90
C ALA A 334 -20.29 -30.53 -2.70
N ILE A 335 -19.34 -30.00 -1.93
CA ILE A 335 -18.08 -30.69 -1.64
C ILE A 335 -18.34 -31.80 -0.59
N PRO A 336 -17.96 -33.06 -0.88
CA PRO A 336 -18.17 -34.17 0.05
C PRO A 336 -17.53 -33.92 1.43
N GLY A 337 -18.31 -34.07 2.50
CA GLY A 337 -17.87 -33.91 3.90
C GLY A 337 -17.74 -32.46 4.41
N VAL A 338 -17.84 -31.46 3.53
CA VAL A 338 -17.81 -30.03 3.89
C VAL A 338 -19.17 -29.55 4.38
N ALA A 339 -20.25 -30.06 3.77
CA ALA A 339 -21.62 -29.68 4.11
C ALA A 339 -21.95 -29.89 5.59
N ASP A 340 -21.57 -31.03 6.17
CA ASP A 340 -21.89 -31.39 7.55
C ASP A 340 -21.28 -30.42 8.59
N LYS A 341 -20.18 -29.74 8.22
CA LYS A 341 -19.45 -28.84 9.12
C LYS A 341 -19.80 -27.38 8.88
N LEU A 342 -19.99 -26.97 7.63
CA LEU A 342 -20.18 -25.58 7.27
C LEU A 342 -21.63 -25.16 7.07
N LYS A 343 -22.53 -26.08 6.75
CA LYS A 343 -23.95 -25.77 6.49
C LYS A 343 -24.58 -24.84 7.52
N PRO A 344 -24.52 -25.08 8.85
CA PRO A 344 -25.14 -24.17 9.82
C PRO A 344 -24.55 -22.76 9.80
N ALA A 345 -23.23 -22.62 9.63
CA ALA A 345 -22.58 -21.32 9.57
C ALA A 345 -22.89 -20.56 8.26
N LEU A 346 -22.99 -21.29 7.15
CA LEU A 346 -23.31 -20.75 5.83
C LEU A 346 -24.79 -20.37 5.68
N ASP A 347 -25.71 -21.17 6.24
CA ASP A 347 -27.14 -20.83 6.29
C ASP A 347 -27.37 -19.54 7.09
N VAL A 348 -26.68 -19.38 8.22
CA VAL A 348 -26.71 -18.14 9.02
C VAL A 348 -26.16 -16.96 8.21
N LEU A 349 -25.06 -17.15 7.48
CA LEU A 349 -24.45 -16.11 6.65
C LEU A 349 -25.37 -15.64 5.53
N VAL A 350 -25.97 -16.59 4.80
CA VAL A 350 -26.95 -16.28 3.74
C VAL A 350 -28.17 -15.59 4.31
N THR A 351 -28.65 -16.02 5.48
CA THR A 351 -29.79 -15.41 6.17
C THR A 351 -29.49 -13.97 6.60
N LYS A 352 -28.32 -13.71 7.17
CA LYS A 352 -27.90 -12.35 7.57
C LYS A 352 -27.72 -11.43 6.37
N PHE A 353 -27.11 -11.91 5.29
CA PHE A 353 -27.02 -11.16 4.04
C PHE A 353 -28.39 -10.88 3.45
N ALA A 354 -29.31 -11.86 3.43
CA ALA A 354 -30.67 -11.64 2.95
C ALA A 354 -31.46 -10.65 3.81
N GLY A 355 -31.20 -10.59 5.12
CA GLY A 355 -31.79 -9.62 6.02
C GLY A 355 -31.36 -8.17 5.75
N LEU A 356 -30.22 -7.97 5.07
CA LEU A 356 -29.70 -6.66 4.64
C LEU A 356 -30.22 -6.26 3.25
N GLY A 357 -31.32 -6.83 2.76
CA GLY A 357 -31.92 -6.53 1.46
C GLY A 357 -33.43 -6.34 1.53
#